data_AF-H2CGH4-F1
#
_entry.id   AF-H2CGH4-F1
#
_cell.length_a   1.000
_cell.length_b   1.000
_cell.length_c   1.000
_cell.angle_alpha   90.00
_cell.angle_beta   90.00
_cell.angle_gamma   90.00
#
_symmetry.space_group_name_H-M   'P 1'
#
loop_
_entity.id
_entity.type
_entity.pdbx_description
1 polymer ?
#
loop_
_entity_poly.entity_id
_entity_poly.type
_entity_poly.pdbx_seq_one_letter_code
_entity_poly.pdbx_strand_id
1 'polypeptide(L)'
;MHSKKIILLLTALSVVALKCSSVMAKPGETTAEALPYVYYDGDTQRTIYLRPDLLAEFGDSKAVTKADPSASPLKNQGMAVIYRVSDSGVKTKIRQGTFSRSINGAVVSEVFSSSPGGGALSALPGNIIIQFKDDQTRTQINAFLQARSLPVVRTMQIGVSEFYVVKSTPGIASLETANQLRLLPEVKSAQPDWWREVSRR
;
A
#
# COMPACT_ATOMS: atom_id res chain seq x y z
N MET A 1 48.53 -29.39 40.29
CA MET A 1 48.12 -27.99 40.55
C MET A 1 48.97 -27.03 39.75
N HIS A 2 48.62 -26.68 38.51
CA HIS A 2 49.20 -25.54 37.79
C HIS A 2 48.08 -24.89 36.95
N SER A 3 47.49 -23.84 37.51
CA SER A 3 46.39 -23.06 36.93
C SER A 3 46.98 -21.99 36.00
N LYS A 4 46.67 -22.07 34.71
CA LYS A 4 46.97 -21.00 33.74
C LYS A 4 45.72 -20.15 33.53
N LYS A 5 45.82 -18.90 33.95
CA LYS A 5 44.81 -17.85 33.79
C LYS A 5 44.67 -17.50 32.30
N ILE A 6 43.46 -17.63 31.77
CA ILE A 6 43.07 -17.15 30.43
C ILE A 6 42.68 -15.67 30.58
N ILE A 7 43.39 -14.80 29.84
CA ILE A 7 43.15 -13.36 29.77
C ILE A 7 42.05 -13.11 28.73
N LEU A 8 40.97 -12.48 29.18
CA LEU A 8 39.82 -12.05 28.37
C LEU A 8 40.17 -10.70 27.71
N LEU A 9 40.24 -10.65 26.38
CA LEU A 9 40.38 -9.39 25.63
C LEU A 9 38.98 -8.92 25.19
N LEU A 10 38.45 -7.89 25.85
CA LEU A 10 37.29 -7.12 25.36
C LEU A 10 37.77 -6.16 24.27
N THR A 11 37.28 -6.33 23.04
CA THR A 11 37.44 -5.35 21.95
C THR A 11 36.16 -4.52 21.87
N ALA A 12 36.27 -3.22 22.16
CA ALA A 12 35.19 -2.25 22.04
C ALA A 12 34.99 -1.87 20.57
N LEU A 13 33.75 -1.99 20.07
CA LEU A 13 33.35 -1.60 18.73
C LEU A 13 32.78 -0.17 18.79
N SER A 14 33.52 0.81 18.26
CA SER A 14 33.04 2.20 18.12
C SER A 14 32.22 2.35 16.84
N VAL A 15 30.95 2.73 16.97
CA VAL A 15 30.08 3.10 15.85
C VAL A 15 30.33 4.57 15.49
N VAL A 16 30.80 4.80 14.26
CA VAL A 16 31.01 6.12 13.68
C VAL A 16 29.65 6.67 13.20
N ALA A 17 29.22 7.80 13.75
CA ALA A 17 28.05 8.53 13.28
C ALA A 17 28.39 9.39 12.05
N LEU A 18 27.86 9.05 10.87
CA LEU A 18 27.91 9.93 9.70
C LEU A 18 26.88 11.06 9.84
N LYS A 19 27.37 12.30 9.87
CA LYS A 19 26.57 13.52 9.67
C LYS A 19 26.31 13.68 8.17
N CYS A 20 25.05 13.57 7.74
CA CYS A 20 24.65 13.94 6.39
C CYS A 20 24.38 15.45 6.33
N SER A 21 25.06 16.15 5.43
CA SER A 21 24.91 17.60 5.22
C SER A 21 23.64 17.88 4.41
N SER A 22 22.83 18.82 4.87
CA SER A 22 21.64 19.29 4.18
C SER A 22 22.00 20.25 3.05
N VAL A 23 21.60 19.91 1.82
CA VAL A 23 21.58 20.82 0.67
C VAL A 23 20.35 21.71 0.81
N MET A 24 20.54 23.03 0.75
CA MET A 24 19.46 24.02 0.83
C MET A 24 18.57 23.97 -0.42
N ALA A 25 17.30 23.59 -0.23
CA ALA A 25 16.25 23.70 -1.23
C ALA A 25 15.57 25.08 -1.16
N LYS A 26 15.24 25.61 -2.34
CA LYS A 26 14.55 26.88 -2.58
C LYS A 26 13.17 26.90 -1.89
N PRO A 27 12.78 27.98 -1.19
CA PRO A 27 11.47 28.07 -0.56
C PRO A 27 10.41 28.37 -1.63
N GLY A 28 9.44 27.47 -1.82
CA GLY A 28 8.34 27.73 -2.74
C GLY A 28 7.60 26.55 -3.34
N GLU A 29 7.74 25.32 -2.85
CA GLU A 29 6.74 24.25 -2.98
C GLU A 29 7.23 23.13 -2.05
N THR A 30 6.71 23.05 -0.82
CA THR A 30 7.04 21.90 0.03
C THR A 30 6.31 20.71 -0.56
N THR A 31 6.95 20.03 -1.52
CA THR A 31 6.52 18.73 -2.00
C THR A 31 6.37 17.86 -0.76
N ALA A 32 5.12 17.57 -0.39
CA ALA A 32 4.86 16.82 0.82
C ALA A 32 5.64 15.51 0.72
N GLU A 33 6.55 15.28 1.67
CA GLU A 33 7.55 14.22 1.58
C GLU A 33 6.85 12.88 1.28
N ALA A 34 7.23 12.34 0.13
CA ALA A 34 6.65 11.14 -0.45
C ALA A 34 7.24 9.90 0.25
N LEU A 35 6.40 9.12 0.93
CA LEU A 35 6.85 7.98 1.73
C LEU A 35 6.85 6.70 0.88
N PRO A 36 7.97 5.96 0.76
CA PRO A 36 8.04 4.79 -0.10
C PRO A 36 7.30 3.57 0.51
N TYR A 37 6.59 2.84 -0.33
CA TYR A 37 5.97 1.54 -0.07
C TYR A 37 6.41 0.54 -1.13
N VAL A 38 6.38 -0.74 -0.78
CA VAL A 38 6.73 -1.85 -1.67
C VAL A 38 5.50 -2.72 -1.90
N TYR A 39 5.29 -3.15 -3.14
CA TYR A 39 4.32 -4.19 -3.48
C TYR A 39 4.92 -5.13 -4.53
N TYR A 40 4.26 -6.26 -4.75
CA TYR A 40 4.64 -7.22 -5.79
C TYR A 40 3.63 -7.19 -6.94
N ASP A 41 4.13 -7.11 -8.16
CA ASP A 41 3.37 -7.29 -9.41
C ASP A 41 3.86 -8.61 -10.03
N GLY A 42 3.14 -9.70 -9.73
CA GLY A 42 3.62 -11.06 -9.95
C GLY A 42 4.88 -11.34 -9.12
N ASP A 43 6.00 -11.56 -9.82
CA ASP A 43 7.32 -11.78 -9.21
C ASP A 43 8.18 -10.52 -9.14
N THR A 44 7.70 -9.40 -9.68
CA THR A 44 8.46 -8.15 -9.70
C THR A 44 8.12 -7.31 -8.47
N GLN A 45 9.13 -7.04 -7.64
CA GLN A 45 9.02 -6.03 -6.59
C GLN A 45 8.96 -4.64 -7.21
N ARG A 46 8.00 -3.82 -6.78
CA ARG A 46 7.77 -2.46 -7.23
C ARG A 46 7.79 -1.50 -6.03
N THR A 47 8.35 -0.32 -6.22
CA THR A 47 8.26 0.79 -5.26
C THR A 47 7.20 1.78 -5.73
N ILE A 48 6.39 2.25 -4.79
CA ILE A 48 5.38 3.29 -4.99
C ILE A 48 5.44 4.28 -3.83
N TYR A 49 4.95 5.51 -4.02
CA TYR A 49 5.17 6.57 -3.04
C TYR A 49 3.86 7.15 -2.55
N LEU A 50 3.60 7.07 -1.24
CA LEU A 50 2.41 7.64 -0.60
C LEU A 50 2.40 9.16 -0.76
N ARG A 51 1.24 9.68 -1.17
CA ARG A 51 0.94 11.10 -1.31
C ARG A 51 0.09 11.57 -0.12
N PRO A 52 0.72 12.12 0.92
CA PRO A 52 0.05 12.46 2.17
C PRO A 52 -0.95 13.62 2.03
N ASP A 53 -0.87 14.36 0.93
CA ASP A 53 -1.71 15.48 0.57
C ASP A 53 -2.91 15.08 -0.28
N LEU A 54 -3.06 13.79 -0.61
CA LEU A 54 -4.07 13.30 -1.56
C LEU A 54 -4.90 12.16 -0.97
N LEU A 55 -6.20 12.15 -1.29
CA LEU A 55 -7.13 11.06 -1.02
C LEU A 55 -7.91 10.71 -2.29
N ALA A 56 -8.19 9.43 -2.48
CA ALA A 56 -9.11 8.95 -3.50
C ALA A 56 -10.44 8.60 -2.85
N GLU A 57 -11.54 9.12 -3.40
CA GLU A 57 -12.89 8.68 -3.09
C GLU A 57 -13.45 7.86 -4.25
N PHE A 58 -13.97 6.67 -3.94
CA PHE A 58 -14.63 5.77 -4.87
C PHE A 58 -16.11 5.68 -4.51
N GLY A 59 -16.98 5.97 -5.48
CA GLY A 59 -18.42 6.12 -5.23
C GLY A 59 -18.79 7.52 -4.73
N ASP A 60 -20.07 7.73 -4.49
CA ASP A 60 -20.62 9.03 -4.06
C ASP A 60 -20.91 9.01 -2.56
N SER A 61 -20.00 9.54 -1.74
CA SER A 61 -20.18 9.63 -0.28
C SER A 61 -19.91 10.99 0.32
N LYS A 62 -19.17 11.84 -0.40
CA LYS A 62 -18.64 13.12 0.10
C LYS A 62 -17.82 12.93 1.39
N ALA A 63 -17.27 11.73 1.60
CA ALA A 63 -16.58 11.36 2.82
C ALA A 63 -15.26 12.13 2.98
N VAL A 64 -14.58 12.44 1.87
CA VAL A 64 -13.40 13.30 1.89
C VAL A 64 -13.77 14.72 2.31
N THR A 65 -14.73 15.36 1.63
CA THR A 65 -15.14 16.74 1.94
C THR A 65 -15.83 16.88 3.29
N LYS A 66 -16.41 15.80 3.84
CA LYS A 66 -16.92 15.78 5.21
C LYS A 66 -15.80 15.75 6.25
N ALA A 67 -14.71 15.05 5.95
CA ALA A 67 -13.55 14.95 6.84
C ALA A 67 -12.63 16.17 6.75
N ASP A 68 -12.55 16.78 5.57
CA ASP A 68 -11.84 18.02 5.30
C ASP A 68 -12.71 18.92 4.40
N PRO A 69 -13.47 19.86 4.98
CA PRO A 69 -14.31 20.79 4.22
C PRO A 69 -13.55 21.68 3.23
N SER A 70 -12.24 21.81 3.39
CA SER A 70 -11.36 22.57 2.49
C SER A 70 -10.68 21.71 1.43
N ALA A 71 -11.00 20.41 1.37
CA ALA A 71 -10.51 19.53 0.33
C ALA A 71 -11.01 20.00 -1.04
N SER A 72 -10.12 19.98 -2.03
CA SER A 72 -10.41 20.40 -3.41
C SER A 72 -10.25 19.22 -4.37
N PRO A 73 -11.19 19.01 -5.31
CA PRO A 73 -11.04 17.96 -6.30
C PRO A 73 -9.88 18.30 -7.25
N LEU A 74 -8.91 17.40 -7.35
CA LEU A 74 -7.76 17.52 -8.25
C LEU A 74 -8.02 16.77 -9.56
N LYS A 75 -8.66 15.60 -9.50
CA LYS A 75 -8.95 14.77 -10.67
C LYS A 75 -10.24 13.98 -10.50
N ASN A 76 -10.97 13.77 -11.58
CA ASN A 76 -12.09 12.85 -11.63
C ASN A 76 -11.89 11.89 -12.81
N GLN A 77 -11.74 10.59 -12.53
CA GLN A 77 -11.45 9.60 -13.55
C GLN A 77 -12.01 8.21 -13.22
N GLY A 78 -12.92 7.76 -14.10
CA GLY A 78 -13.56 6.46 -13.95
C GLY A 78 -14.38 6.43 -12.67
N MET A 79 -14.03 5.52 -11.76
CA MET A 79 -14.71 5.36 -10.47
C MET A 79 -14.11 6.18 -9.33
N ALA A 80 -13.04 6.96 -9.57
CA ALA A 80 -12.30 7.66 -8.52
C ALA A 80 -12.31 9.18 -8.71
N VAL A 81 -12.56 9.90 -7.62
CA VAL A 81 -12.29 11.33 -7.49
C VAL A 81 -11.09 11.50 -6.55
N ILE A 82 -10.03 12.12 -7.05
CA ILE A 82 -8.84 12.46 -6.27
C ILE A 82 -9.01 13.86 -5.72
N TYR A 83 -8.88 13.99 -4.40
CA TYR A 83 -8.93 15.23 -3.67
C TYR A 83 -7.55 15.59 -3.13
N ARG A 84 -7.22 16.87 -3.17
CA ARG A 84 -6.16 17.45 -2.36
C ARG A 84 -6.76 17.88 -1.02
N VAL A 85 -6.19 17.36 0.07
CA VAL A 85 -6.56 17.72 1.44
C VAL A 85 -5.66 18.83 1.95
N SER A 86 -6.22 19.70 2.79
CA SER A 86 -5.51 20.80 3.44
C SER A 86 -5.35 20.55 4.95
N ASP A 87 -6.31 19.86 5.58
CA ASP A 87 -6.32 19.60 7.02
C ASP A 87 -5.11 18.76 7.48
N SER A 88 -4.40 19.26 8.49
CA SER A 88 -3.17 18.63 9.00
C SER A 88 -3.44 17.33 9.77
N GLY A 89 -4.61 17.20 10.41
CA GLY A 89 -5.04 15.98 11.08
C GLY A 89 -5.35 14.87 10.08
N VAL A 90 -6.00 15.20 8.97
CA VAL A 90 -6.24 14.28 7.85
C VAL A 90 -4.92 13.84 7.23
N LYS A 91 -4.01 14.77 6.92
CA LYS A 91 -2.67 14.44 6.41
C LYS A 91 -1.89 13.51 7.35
N THR A 92 -2.00 13.73 8.66
CA THR A 92 -1.36 12.86 9.67
C THR A 92 -1.92 11.44 9.63
N LYS A 93 -3.24 11.28 9.54
CA LYS A 93 -3.89 9.97 9.43
C LYS A 93 -3.52 9.24 8.13
N ILE A 94 -3.39 9.98 7.02
CA ILE A 94 -2.91 9.42 5.74
C ILE A 94 -1.50 8.86 5.90
N ARG A 95 -0.58 9.61 6.51
CA ARG A 95 0.80 9.16 6.77
C ARG A 95 0.87 7.90 7.64
N GLN A 96 -0.07 7.76 8.55
CA GLN A 96 -0.18 6.60 9.43
C GLN A 96 -0.92 5.42 8.79
N GLY A 97 -1.49 5.59 7.60
CA GLY A 97 -2.33 4.58 6.95
C GLY A 97 -3.63 4.26 7.69
N THR A 98 -4.14 5.22 8.47
CA THR A 98 -5.34 5.04 9.31
C THR A 98 -6.56 5.82 8.79
N PHE A 99 -6.45 6.47 7.63
CA PHE A 99 -7.56 7.23 7.06
C PHE A 99 -8.51 6.35 6.24
N SER A 100 -7.97 5.38 5.51
CA SER A 100 -8.73 4.50 4.63
C SER A 100 -9.93 3.83 5.29
N ARG A 101 -11.07 3.84 4.61
CA ARG A 101 -12.33 3.31 5.13
C ARG A 101 -13.36 3.06 4.05
N SER A 102 -14.33 2.21 4.37
CA SER A 102 -15.53 1.96 3.58
C SER A 102 -16.75 2.49 4.33
N ILE A 103 -17.58 3.31 3.68
CA ILE A 103 -18.79 3.91 4.26
C ILE A 103 -19.93 3.76 3.25
N ASN A 104 -20.97 3.01 3.60
CA ASN A 104 -22.18 2.82 2.77
C ASN A 104 -21.89 2.44 1.30
N GLY A 105 -20.87 1.60 1.07
CA GLY A 105 -20.48 1.15 -0.26
C GLY A 105 -19.49 2.08 -0.99
N ALA A 106 -19.27 3.30 -0.50
CA ALA A 106 -18.18 4.15 -0.96
C ALA A 106 -16.88 3.84 -0.21
N VAL A 107 -15.75 4.07 -0.87
CA VAL A 107 -14.42 3.81 -0.31
C VAL A 107 -13.61 5.09 -0.36
N VAL A 108 -12.92 5.40 0.74
CA VAL A 108 -11.85 6.40 0.73
C VAL A 108 -10.52 5.69 0.95
N SER A 109 -9.53 6.04 0.14
CA SER A 109 -8.21 5.43 0.17
C SER A 109 -7.08 6.46 0.07
N GLU A 110 -5.94 6.16 0.67
CA GLU A 110 -4.71 6.90 0.40
C GLU A 110 -4.32 6.81 -1.09
N VAL A 111 -3.70 7.88 -1.58
CA VAL A 111 -3.20 7.96 -2.96
C VAL A 111 -1.69 7.76 -2.97
N PHE A 112 -1.20 7.10 -4.01
CA PHE A 112 0.20 6.86 -4.25
C PHE A 112 0.61 7.41 -5.63
N SER A 113 1.89 7.73 -5.81
CA SER A 113 2.50 8.12 -7.09
C SER A 113 3.61 7.17 -7.49
N SER A 114 3.84 7.06 -8.80
CA SER A 114 4.90 6.22 -9.38
C SER A 114 6.33 6.73 -9.11
N SER A 115 6.51 7.99 -8.69
CA SER A 115 7.81 8.54 -8.31
C SER A 115 7.70 9.47 -7.09
N PRO A 116 8.81 9.76 -6.38
CA PRO A 116 8.82 10.65 -5.22
C PRO A 116 8.33 12.07 -5.53
N GLY A 117 8.66 12.58 -6.72
CA GLY A 117 8.29 13.95 -7.14
C GLY A 117 6.89 14.07 -7.73
N GLY A 118 6.13 12.97 -7.82
CA GLY A 118 4.88 12.88 -8.57
C GLY A 118 4.99 11.99 -9.80
N GLY A 119 3.88 11.74 -10.46
CA GLY A 119 3.78 10.77 -11.54
C GLY A 119 2.37 10.22 -11.63
N ALA A 120 2.18 9.12 -12.35
CA ALA A 120 0.89 8.46 -12.46
C ALA A 120 0.38 8.11 -11.05
N LEU A 121 -0.85 8.53 -10.76
CA LEU A 121 -1.49 8.28 -9.49
C LEU A 121 -2.10 6.89 -9.44
N SER A 122 -2.16 6.32 -8.25
CA SER A 122 -2.81 5.04 -7.98
C SER A 122 -3.43 5.06 -6.58
N ALA A 123 -4.45 4.25 -6.37
CA ALA A 123 -5.14 4.15 -5.09
C ALA A 123 -5.69 2.74 -4.89
N LEU A 124 -6.07 2.42 -3.66
CA LEU A 124 -6.41 1.07 -3.23
C LEU A 124 -7.87 1.02 -2.74
N PRO A 125 -8.85 0.80 -3.64
CA PRO A 125 -10.27 0.70 -3.27
C PRO A 125 -10.59 -0.52 -2.38
N GLY A 126 -9.58 -1.34 -2.09
CA GLY A 126 -9.70 -2.62 -1.42
C GLY A 126 -9.76 -3.76 -2.43
N ASN A 127 -9.72 -4.98 -1.90
CA ASN A 127 -9.50 -6.23 -2.59
C ASN A 127 -8.04 -6.56 -2.86
N ILE A 128 -7.79 -7.87 -2.97
CA ILE A 128 -6.51 -8.47 -3.29
C ILE A 128 -6.75 -9.50 -4.38
N ILE A 129 -5.88 -9.52 -5.39
CA ILE A 129 -5.87 -10.51 -6.45
C ILE A 129 -4.83 -11.57 -6.07
N ILE A 130 -5.27 -12.82 -5.92
CA ILE A 130 -4.45 -13.95 -5.49
C ILE A 130 -4.45 -15.00 -6.59
N GLN A 131 -3.26 -15.52 -6.90
CA GLN A 131 -3.07 -16.75 -7.64
C GLN A 131 -2.47 -17.79 -6.69
N PHE A 132 -3.11 -18.95 -6.61
CA PHE A 132 -2.59 -20.08 -5.84
C PHE A 132 -1.62 -20.91 -6.69
N LYS A 133 -0.79 -21.71 -6.03
CA LYS A 133 0.04 -22.70 -6.73
C LYS A 133 -0.82 -23.75 -7.41
N ASP A 134 -0.30 -24.32 -8.49
CA ASP A 134 -1.03 -25.23 -9.37
C ASP A 134 -1.33 -26.59 -8.69
N ASP A 135 -0.68 -26.88 -7.55
CA ASP A 135 -0.93 -28.06 -6.71
C ASP A 135 -2.07 -27.87 -5.69
N GLN A 136 -2.63 -26.66 -5.58
CA GLN A 136 -3.72 -26.37 -4.64
C GLN A 136 -5.07 -26.76 -5.23
N THR A 137 -5.78 -27.64 -4.54
CA THR A 137 -7.16 -28.00 -4.89
C THR A 137 -8.14 -26.88 -4.50
N ARG A 138 -9.31 -26.84 -5.16
CA ARG A 138 -10.37 -25.88 -4.81
C ARG A 138 -10.79 -25.95 -3.34
N THR A 139 -10.83 -27.14 -2.76
CA THR A 139 -11.15 -27.34 -1.33
C THR A 139 -10.08 -26.71 -0.43
N GLN A 140 -8.79 -26.91 -0.73
CA GLN A 140 -7.69 -26.28 0.02
C GLN A 140 -7.72 -24.76 -0.10
N ILE A 141 -7.98 -24.24 -1.30
CA ILE A 141 -8.09 -22.79 -1.54
C ILE A 141 -9.25 -22.20 -0.73
N ASN A 142 -10.43 -22.82 -0.78
CA ASN A 142 -11.59 -22.35 -0.02
C ASN A 142 -11.30 -22.35 1.49
N ALA A 143 -10.67 -23.42 2.02
CA ALA A 143 -10.29 -23.50 3.42
C ALA A 143 -9.24 -22.44 3.80
N PHE A 144 -8.24 -22.22 2.96
CA PHE A 144 -7.21 -21.20 3.14
C PHE A 144 -7.81 -19.79 3.28
N LEU A 145 -8.76 -19.45 2.40
CA LEU A 145 -9.42 -18.15 2.36
C LEU A 145 -10.38 -17.97 3.54
N GLN A 146 -11.15 -19.01 3.89
CA GLN A 146 -12.05 -18.99 5.04
C GLN A 146 -11.29 -18.82 6.35
N ALA A 147 -10.18 -19.52 6.55
CA ALA A 147 -9.35 -19.42 7.75
C ALA A 147 -8.77 -18.01 7.97
N ARG A 148 -8.72 -17.19 6.93
CA ARG A 148 -8.21 -15.81 6.95
C ARG A 148 -9.31 -14.75 6.83
N SER A 149 -10.58 -15.15 6.83
CA SER A 149 -11.72 -14.24 6.64
C SER A 149 -11.60 -13.39 5.37
N LEU A 150 -11.12 -14.00 4.27
CA LEU A 150 -10.96 -13.36 2.96
C LEU A 150 -12.08 -13.81 2.02
N PRO A 151 -13.26 -13.18 2.05
CA PRO A 151 -14.38 -13.61 1.21
C PRO A 151 -14.06 -13.34 -0.26
N VAL A 152 -14.36 -14.31 -1.12
CA VAL A 152 -14.20 -14.18 -2.57
C VAL A 152 -15.26 -13.23 -3.12
N VAL A 153 -14.81 -12.17 -3.79
CA VAL A 153 -15.66 -11.23 -4.52
C VAL A 153 -16.00 -11.79 -5.90
N ARG A 154 -14.98 -12.29 -6.60
CA ARG A 154 -15.11 -12.93 -7.92
C ARG A 154 -13.88 -13.78 -8.20
N THR A 155 -14.01 -14.71 -9.14
CA THR A 155 -12.87 -15.37 -9.77
C THR A 155 -12.68 -14.84 -11.19
N MET A 156 -11.46 -14.90 -11.69
CA MET A 156 -11.10 -14.50 -13.04
C MET A 156 -10.22 -15.58 -13.65
N GLN A 157 -10.46 -15.91 -14.92
CA GLN A 157 -9.62 -16.84 -15.65
C GLN A 157 -8.80 -16.07 -16.69
N ILE A 158 -7.48 -16.14 -16.58
CA ILE A 158 -6.54 -15.49 -17.49
C ILE A 158 -5.64 -16.58 -18.05
N GLY A 159 -5.88 -16.94 -19.32
CA GLY A 159 -5.25 -18.12 -19.92
C GLY A 159 -5.62 -19.39 -19.14
N VAL A 160 -4.62 -20.17 -18.75
CA VAL A 160 -4.80 -21.41 -17.98
C VAL A 160 -4.88 -21.20 -16.46
N SER A 161 -4.67 -19.97 -15.98
CA SER A 161 -4.58 -19.67 -14.56
C SER A 161 -5.88 -19.08 -14.01
N GLU A 162 -6.30 -19.55 -12.85
CA GLU A 162 -7.40 -18.99 -12.07
C GLU A 162 -6.86 -17.98 -11.04
N PHE A 163 -7.50 -16.81 -10.99
CA PHE A 163 -7.21 -15.75 -10.03
C PHE A 163 -8.44 -15.51 -9.17
N TYR A 164 -8.20 -15.29 -7.88
CA TYR A 164 -9.21 -15.03 -6.88
C TYR A 164 -9.13 -13.57 -6.48
N VAL A 165 -10.21 -12.82 -6.69
CA VAL A 165 -10.34 -11.47 -6.13
C VAL A 165 -11.05 -11.60 -4.81
N VAL A 166 -10.35 -11.32 -3.72
CA VAL A 166 -10.88 -11.43 -2.35
C VAL A 166 -11.03 -10.05 -1.73
N LYS A 167 -12.02 -9.87 -0.87
CA LYS A 167 -12.26 -8.59 -0.20
C LYS A 167 -11.15 -8.32 0.82
N SER A 168 -10.73 -7.06 0.91
CA SER A 168 -9.84 -6.56 1.95
C SER A 168 -10.25 -5.15 2.40
N THR A 169 -9.69 -4.71 3.52
CA THR A 169 -9.71 -3.29 3.91
C THR A 169 -9.03 -2.45 2.83
N PRO A 170 -9.56 -1.28 2.44
CA PRO A 170 -8.94 -0.39 1.47
C PRO A 170 -7.64 0.24 1.98
N GLY A 171 -6.88 0.86 1.08
CA GLY A 171 -5.66 1.59 1.43
C GLY A 171 -4.46 0.70 1.74
N ILE A 172 -3.55 1.25 2.53
CA ILE A 172 -2.28 0.61 2.93
C ILE A 172 -2.51 -0.81 3.49
N ALA A 173 -3.59 -1.03 4.24
CA ALA A 173 -3.92 -2.35 4.78
C ALA A 173 -4.09 -3.45 3.71
N SER A 174 -4.65 -3.12 2.54
CA SER A 174 -4.75 -4.08 1.42
C SER A 174 -3.37 -4.46 0.85
N LEU A 175 -2.48 -3.47 0.73
CA LEU A 175 -1.12 -3.67 0.25
C LEU A 175 -0.32 -4.54 1.23
N GLU A 176 -0.41 -4.26 2.53
CA GLU A 176 0.27 -5.04 3.56
C GLU A 176 -0.25 -6.49 3.58
N THR A 177 -1.57 -6.67 3.52
CA THR A 177 -2.19 -8.00 3.48
C THR A 177 -1.73 -8.77 2.23
N ALA A 178 -1.70 -8.12 1.05
CA ALA A 178 -1.23 -8.75 -0.18
C ALA A 178 0.24 -9.18 -0.07
N ASN A 179 1.10 -8.33 0.48
CA ASN A 179 2.51 -8.64 0.71
C ASN A 179 2.68 -9.82 1.68
N GLN A 180 1.89 -9.89 2.75
CA GLN A 180 1.92 -11.03 3.68
C GLN A 180 1.48 -12.32 2.99
N LEU A 181 0.40 -12.28 2.21
CA LEU A 181 -0.10 -13.43 1.47
C LEU A 181 0.93 -13.96 0.46
N ARG A 182 1.68 -13.07 -0.20
CA ARG A 182 2.72 -13.43 -1.17
C ARG A 182 3.83 -14.31 -0.58
N LEU A 183 4.06 -14.23 0.74
CA LEU A 183 5.07 -14.99 1.47
C LEU A 183 4.61 -16.41 1.84
N LEU A 184 3.32 -16.73 1.65
CA LEU A 184 2.76 -18.02 2.05
C LEU A 184 3.04 -19.09 1.00
N PRO A 185 3.32 -20.34 1.43
CA PRO A 185 3.70 -21.41 0.52
C PRO A 185 2.58 -21.86 -0.42
N GLU A 186 1.30 -21.60 -0.12
CA GLU A 186 0.17 -21.93 -0.99
C GLU A 186 -0.01 -20.90 -2.12
N VAL A 187 0.55 -19.71 -1.95
CA VAL A 187 0.33 -18.55 -2.82
C VAL A 187 1.45 -18.45 -3.86
N LYS A 188 1.07 -18.40 -5.13
CA LYS A 188 1.97 -18.18 -6.27
C LYS A 188 2.23 -16.69 -6.45
N SER A 189 1.17 -15.89 -6.45
CA SER A 189 1.25 -14.43 -6.45
C SER A 189 0.09 -13.81 -5.67
N ALA A 190 0.34 -12.66 -5.05
CA ALA A 190 -0.68 -11.84 -4.41
C ALA A 190 -0.33 -10.36 -4.61
N GLN A 191 -1.30 -9.59 -5.04
CA GLN A 191 -1.15 -8.14 -5.25
C GLN A 191 -2.46 -7.43 -4.92
N PRO A 192 -2.41 -6.18 -4.44
CA PRO A 192 -3.63 -5.43 -4.21
C PRO A 192 -4.30 -5.05 -5.55
N ASP A 193 -5.62 -4.92 -5.54
CA ASP A 193 -6.40 -4.50 -6.73
C ASP A 193 -6.27 -2.98 -6.91
N TRP A 194 -5.27 -2.56 -7.68
CA TRP A 194 -4.96 -1.15 -7.89
C TRP A 194 -5.97 -0.45 -8.80
N TRP A 195 -6.54 0.65 -8.34
CA TRP A 195 -6.95 1.70 -9.27
C TRP A 195 -5.71 2.44 -9.74
N ARG A 196 -5.57 2.64 -11.05
CA ARG A 196 -4.47 3.38 -11.66
C ARG A 196 -5.01 4.47 -12.56
N GLU A 197 -4.38 5.64 -12.49
CA GLU A 197 -4.58 6.72 -13.43
C GLU A 197 -4.23 6.24 -14.85
N VAL A 198 -5.19 6.29 -15.78
CA VAL A 198 -4.90 6.07 -17.19
C VAL A 198 -4.69 7.41 -17.89
N SER A 199 -3.59 7.55 -18.63
CA SER A 199 -3.41 8.69 -19.52
C SER A 199 -4.39 8.52 -20.68
N ARG A 200 -5.23 9.53 -20.96
CA ARG A 200 -5.90 9.60 -22.25
C ARG A 200 -4.82 9.95 -23.27
N ARG A 201 -4.56 9.03 -24.21
CA ARG A 201 -3.77 9.32 -25.40
C ARG A 201 -4.62 10.12 -26.38
#